data_AF-A0A238BQ99-F1
#
_entry.id   AF-A0A238BQ99-F1
#
_cell.length_a   1.000
_cell.length_b   1.000
_cell.length_c   1.000
_cell.angle_alpha   90.00
_cell.angle_beta   90.00
_cell.angle_gamma   90.00
#
_symmetry.space_group_name_H-M   'P 1'
#
loop_
_entity.id
_entity.type
_entity.pdbx_description
1 polymer ?
#
loop_
_entity_poly.entity_id
_entity_poly.type
_entity_poly.pdbx_seq_one_letter_code
_entity_poly.pdbx_strand_id
1 'polypeptide(L)'
;MIAQWAMFINEDIVHAGITTLYEGNQSKPLLCCNQQYTHPECYPIEVDKNDTIYSTHTRCLPYVRTATSPRENCSLGPREQVNQATSFLDASHIYGSTMERANKLRAYQNGGEFTNLFPTQTVLHTIWLRQHNNIAKQLKAINIGWDDEKLFQEARRIVVAQIQHITYNEFLPIIIGKNRLRQYEIKLRSNDYDSDYNLPGLHMNKYFKNEFLRGEGNYGLDLAAMIIQMGRDHGIPGYTAFRSACGLQRPTNFTDLADIVIPSKYSSLNRKSYCYAQQLN
;
A
#
# COMPACT_ATOMS: atom_id res chain seq x y z
N MET A 1 -13.64 -5.65 -8.25
CA MET A 1 -12.35 -6.04 -8.86
C MET A 1 -11.32 -4.90 -8.87
N ILE A 2 -11.68 -3.65 -9.17
CA ILE A 2 -10.71 -2.52 -9.22
C ILE A 2 -9.90 -2.37 -7.91
N ALA A 3 -10.57 -2.28 -6.76
CA ALA A 3 -9.87 -2.13 -5.47
C ALA A 3 -8.99 -3.34 -5.11
N GLN A 4 -9.44 -4.55 -5.46
CA GLN A 4 -8.66 -5.77 -5.25
C GLN A 4 -7.41 -5.78 -6.12
N TRP A 5 -7.52 -5.41 -7.40
CA TRP A 5 -6.38 -5.30 -8.30
C TRP A 5 -5.40 -4.22 -7.84
N ALA A 6 -5.88 -3.08 -7.36
CA ALA A 6 -5.04 -2.01 -6.82
C ALA A 6 -4.16 -2.52 -5.65
N MET A 7 -4.76 -3.26 -4.71
CA MET A 7 -4.02 -3.84 -3.60
C MET A 7 -3.08 -4.95 -4.05
N PHE A 8 -3.49 -5.80 -4.99
CA PHE A 8 -2.66 -6.85 -5.58
C PHE A 8 -1.39 -6.26 -6.22
N ILE A 9 -1.53 -5.19 -7.00
CA ILE A 9 -0.40 -4.48 -7.60
C ILE A 9 0.45 -3.77 -6.54
N ASN A 10 -0.16 -3.17 -5.52
CA ASN A 10 0.58 -2.53 -4.44
C ASN A 10 1.52 -3.53 -3.72
N GLU A 11 1.06 -4.76 -3.46
CA GLU A 11 1.90 -5.83 -2.88
C GLU A 11 3.10 -6.18 -3.75
N ASP A 12 3.04 -5.94 -5.07
CA ASP A 12 4.11 -6.27 -6.00
C ASP A 12 5.25 -5.24 -5.97
N ILE A 13 4.92 -3.97 -5.78
CA ILE A 13 5.87 -2.85 -5.91
C ILE A 13 6.29 -2.23 -4.58
N VAL A 14 5.53 -2.45 -3.50
CA VAL A 14 5.79 -1.85 -2.19
C VAL A 14 5.60 -2.86 -1.07
N HIS A 15 6.64 -3.04 -0.27
CA HIS A 15 6.59 -3.67 1.03
C HIS A 15 7.44 -2.85 2.01
N ALA A 16 6.78 -2.03 2.82
CA ALA A 16 7.43 -1.32 3.91
C ALA A 16 7.54 -2.27 5.11
N GLY A 17 8.77 -2.65 5.46
CA GLY A 17 9.02 -3.45 6.66
C GLY A 17 8.69 -2.67 7.94
N ILE A 18 8.34 -3.38 9.01
CA ILE A 18 8.13 -2.79 10.34
C ILE A 18 9.33 -3.14 11.22
N THR A 19 9.76 -2.22 12.08
CA THR A 19 10.81 -2.54 13.05
C THR A 19 10.30 -3.55 14.08
N THR A 20 10.94 -4.72 14.17
CA THR A 20 10.64 -5.76 15.17
C THR A 20 11.80 -5.93 16.14
N LEU A 21 11.49 -6.40 17.35
CA LEU A 21 12.51 -6.81 18.31
C LEU A 21 12.89 -8.26 18.05
N TYR A 22 14.16 -8.59 18.26
CA TYR A 22 14.64 -9.97 18.21
C TYR A 22 15.11 -10.39 19.59
N GLU A 23 14.56 -11.49 20.10
CA GLU A 23 15.04 -12.15 21.31
C GLU A 23 15.53 -13.55 20.91
N GLY A 24 16.86 -13.68 20.76
CA GLY A 24 17.46 -14.83 20.09
C GLY A 24 17.02 -14.92 18.62
N ASN A 25 16.45 -16.05 18.22
CA ASN A 25 15.95 -16.28 16.85
C ASN A 25 14.45 -15.98 16.69
N GLN A 26 13.78 -15.45 17.73
CA GLN A 26 12.36 -15.15 17.67
C GLN A 26 12.12 -13.65 17.50
N SER A 27 11.35 -13.30 16.48
CA SER A 27 10.80 -11.95 16.31
C SER A 27 9.67 -11.73 17.32
N LYS A 28 9.74 -10.63 18.05
CA LYS A 28 8.69 -10.18 18.96
C LYS A 28 8.16 -8.81 18.52
N PRO A 29 6.84 -8.59 18.54
CA PRO A 29 6.26 -7.29 18.23
C PRO A 29 6.63 -6.27 19.29
N LEU A 30 6.88 -5.03 18.86
CA LEU A 30 7.16 -3.91 19.75
C LEU A 30 5.86 -3.35 20.34
N LEU A 31 5.73 -3.33 21.66
CA LEU A 31 4.52 -2.90 22.37
C LEU A 31 4.53 -1.39 22.65
N CYS A 32 3.96 -0.59 21.75
CA CYS A 32 4.09 0.88 21.76
C CYS A 32 3.07 1.68 22.56
N CYS A 33 2.09 1.03 23.20
CA CYS A 33 1.15 1.69 24.12
C CYS A 33 1.43 1.37 25.60
N ASN A 34 2.63 0.90 25.92
CA ASN A 34 3.01 0.60 27.29
C ASN A 34 3.36 1.89 28.06
N GLN A 35 2.81 2.05 29.26
CA GLN A 35 3.06 3.22 30.12
C GLN A 35 4.43 3.18 30.82
N GLN A 36 5.06 2.00 30.93
CA GLN A 36 6.29 1.82 31.71
C GLN A 36 7.57 1.97 30.88
N TYR A 37 7.49 1.79 29.56
CA TYR A 37 8.65 1.82 28.68
C TYR A 37 8.28 2.39 27.32
N THR A 38 9.08 3.35 26.85
CA THR A 38 8.96 3.94 25.52
C THR A 38 10.21 3.60 24.71
N HIS A 39 10.01 2.90 23.60
CA HIS A 39 11.09 2.56 22.68
C HIS A 39 11.23 3.67 21.60
N PRO A 40 12.43 4.01 21.11
CA PRO A 40 12.61 5.04 20.07
C PRO A 40 11.83 4.78 18.77
N GLU A 41 11.58 3.51 18.47
CA GLU A 41 10.81 3.07 17.29
C GLU A 41 9.30 3.03 17.54
N CYS A 42 8.84 3.38 18.73
CA CYS A 42 7.43 3.57 19.01
C CYS A 42 6.99 4.98 18.62
N TYR A 43 5.94 5.06 17.79
CA TYR A 43 5.33 6.33 17.43
C TYR A 43 3.80 6.25 17.53
N PRO A 44 3.28 5.97 18.74
CA PRO A 44 1.86 5.68 18.96
C PRO A 44 0.95 6.83 18.55
N ILE A 45 -0.29 6.47 18.21
CA ILE A 45 -1.34 7.46 17.89
C ILE A 45 -2.07 7.79 19.19
N GLU A 46 -1.95 9.03 19.63
CA GLU A 46 -2.68 9.54 20.79
C GLU A 46 -4.18 9.65 20.49
N VAL A 47 -5.00 9.13 21.39
CA VAL A 47 -6.46 9.20 21.27
C VAL A 47 -6.97 10.45 21.99
N ASP A 48 -7.73 11.28 21.26
CA ASP A 48 -8.34 12.49 21.81
C ASP A 48 -9.23 12.17 23.02
N LYS A 49 -9.25 13.08 24.00
CA LYS A 49 -10.07 12.91 25.20
C LYS A 49 -11.57 12.78 24.89
N ASN A 50 -12.02 13.45 23.84
CA ASN A 50 -13.40 13.51 23.39
C ASN A 50 -13.73 12.46 22.32
N ASP A 51 -12.79 11.56 21.97
CA ASP A 51 -13.05 10.52 20.97
C ASP A 51 -14.09 9.53 21.50
N THR A 52 -15.27 9.48 20.89
CA THR A 52 -16.38 8.65 21.42
C THR A 52 -16.19 7.15 21.25
N ILE A 53 -15.20 6.70 20.46
CA ILE A 53 -15.02 5.31 20.04
C ILE A 53 -13.91 4.67 20.85
N TYR A 54 -12.76 5.33 20.88
CA TYR A 54 -11.53 4.81 21.45
C TYR A 54 -11.33 5.25 22.89
N SER A 55 -11.72 6.48 23.26
CA SER A 55 -11.37 7.06 24.56
C SER A 55 -11.89 6.29 25.78
N THR A 56 -12.97 5.51 25.59
CA THR A 56 -13.58 4.65 26.60
C THR A 56 -12.78 3.37 26.84
N HIS A 57 -11.95 2.97 25.88
CA HIS A 57 -11.18 1.71 25.90
C HIS A 57 -9.67 1.93 26.01
N THR A 58 -9.14 2.96 25.36
CA THR A 58 -7.70 3.25 25.31
C THR A 58 -7.43 4.74 25.09
N ARG A 59 -6.24 5.19 25.51
CA ARG A 59 -5.71 6.53 25.20
C ARG A 59 -4.64 6.50 24.11
N CYS A 60 -4.34 5.32 23.57
CA CYS A 60 -3.25 5.08 22.65
C CYS A 60 -3.63 3.96 21.67
N LEU A 61 -3.42 4.19 20.37
CA LEU A 61 -3.41 3.12 19.37
C LEU A 61 -1.96 2.76 19.04
N PRO A 62 -1.61 1.45 19.02
CA PRO A 62 -0.24 1.02 18.82
C PRO A 62 0.22 1.32 17.40
N TYR A 63 1.38 1.96 17.27
CA TYR A 63 2.05 2.19 16.00
C TYR A 63 3.56 2.10 16.19
N VAL A 64 4.21 1.33 15.32
CA VAL A 64 5.65 1.11 15.27
C VAL A 64 6.16 1.72 13.98
N ARG A 65 7.28 2.45 14.07
CA ARG A 65 7.92 3.05 12.89
C ARG A 65 8.33 1.97 11.89
N THR A 66 8.25 2.33 10.62
CA THR A 66 8.71 1.49 9.51
C THR A 66 10.22 1.39 9.49
N ALA A 67 10.73 0.25 9.01
CA ALA A 67 12.15 -0.05 8.96
C ALA A 67 12.89 0.92 8.02
N THR A 68 14.12 1.27 8.40
CA THR A 68 14.95 2.22 7.66
C THR A 68 15.88 1.53 6.70
N SER A 69 16.18 2.19 5.58
CA SER A 69 17.30 1.83 4.73
C SER A 69 18.51 2.70 5.08
N PRO A 70 19.66 2.11 5.43
CA PRO A 70 20.90 2.88 5.60
C PRO A 70 21.32 3.46 4.24
N ARG A 71 21.87 4.67 4.26
CA ARG A 71 22.49 5.26 3.06
C ARG A 71 23.69 4.42 2.64
N GLU A 72 23.96 4.33 1.34
CA GLU A 72 25.04 3.50 0.78
C GLU A 72 26.41 3.76 1.45
N ASN A 73 26.69 5.02 1.82
CA ASN A 73 27.94 5.42 2.47
C ASN A 73 27.85 5.54 4.00
N CYS A 74 26.78 5.02 4.62
CA CYS A 74 26.51 5.16 6.07
C CYS A 74 26.56 6.60 6.60
N SER A 75 26.40 7.59 5.73
CA SER A 75 26.42 9.01 6.08
C SER A 75 25.18 9.39 6.89
N LEU A 76 25.32 10.35 7.81
CA LEU A 76 24.17 10.95 8.50
C LEU A 76 23.25 11.68 7.52
N GLY A 77 21.95 11.68 7.81
CA GLY A 77 20.94 12.36 7.03
C GLY A 77 19.52 12.07 7.51
N PRO A 78 18.49 12.61 6.82
CA PRO A 78 17.10 12.22 7.07
C PRO A 78 16.92 10.70 6.92
N ARG A 79 15.96 10.19 7.70
CA ARG A 79 15.55 8.79 7.69
C ARG A 79 14.92 8.44 6.35
N GLU A 80 15.41 7.39 5.70
CA GLU A 80 14.83 6.81 4.48
C GLU A 80 14.24 5.43 4.83
N GLN A 81 13.03 5.13 4.35
CA GLN A 81 12.38 3.84 4.59
C GLN A 81 12.84 2.79 3.57
N VAL A 82 12.94 1.54 3.99
CA VAL A 82 13.28 0.43 3.08
C VAL A 82 12.03 -0.10 2.38
N ASN A 83 12.14 -0.32 1.07
CA ASN A 83 11.20 -1.15 0.33
C ASN A 83 11.79 -2.57 0.18
N GLN A 84 11.12 -3.57 0.74
CA GLN A 84 11.55 -4.97 0.62
C GLN A 84 10.88 -5.69 -0.57
N ALA A 85 10.02 -4.99 -1.32
CA ALA A 85 9.55 -5.44 -2.62
C ALA A 85 10.49 -4.96 -3.72
N THR A 86 10.46 -5.63 -4.87
CA THR A 86 11.08 -5.09 -6.09
C THR A 86 10.29 -3.86 -6.54
N SER A 87 10.94 -2.91 -7.21
CA SER A 87 10.23 -1.74 -7.76
C SER A 87 9.49 -2.02 -9.06
N PHE A 88 9.65 -3.22 -9.62
CA PHE A 88 9.08 -3.63 -10.90
C PHE A 88 7.75 -4.36 -10.71
N LEU A 89 6.88 -4.26 -11.72
CA LEU A 89 5.72 -5.14 -11.84
C LEU A 89 6.17 -6.50 -12.37
N ASP A 90 6.69 -7.35 -11.49
CA ASP A 90 7.33 -8.62 -11.82
C ASP A 90 6.75 -9.82 -11.05
N ALA A 91 5.59 -9.62 -10.41
CA ALA A 91 4.90 -10.61 -9.59
C ALA A 91 5.80 -11.16 -8.45
N SER A 92 6.70 -10.34 -7.91
CA SER A 92 7.56 -10.67 -6.77
C SER A 92 6.77 -11.11 -5.53
N HIS A 93 5.54 -10.61 -5.35
CA HIS A 93 4.66 -11.08 -4.28
C HIS A 93 4.15 -12.52 -4.48
N ILE A 94 4.13 -13.04 -5.73
CA ILE A 94 3.83 -14.45 -6.07
C ILE A 94 5.10 -15.31 -6.07
N TYR A 95 6.18 -14.79 -6.65
CA TYR A 95 7.40 -15.56 -6.93
C TYR A 95 8.54 -15.34 -5.94
N GLY A 96 8.40 -14.40 -5.01
CA GLY A 96 9.43 -13.96 -4.08
C GLY A 96 10.37 -12.90 -4.65
N SER A 97 10.74 -11.92 -3.81
CA SER A 97 11.78 -10.91 -4.12
C SER A 97 13.21 -11.41 -3.90
N THR A 98 13.39 -12.59 -3.28
CA THR A 98 14.69 -13.22 -3.03
C THR A 98 14.70 -14.67 -3.51
N MET A 99 15.87 -15.19 -3.87
CA MET A 99 16.02 -16.57 -4.33
C MET A 99 15.59 -17.59 -3.26
N GLU A 100 15.89 -17.31 -1.99
CA GLU A 100 15.48 -18.16 -0.87
C GLU A 100 13.95 -18.25 -0.75
N ARG A 101 13.27 -17.09 -0.83
CA ARG A 101 11.80 -17.03 -0.77
C ARG A 101 11.18 -17.70 -2.00
N ALA A 102 11.74 -17.47 -3.18
CA ALA A 102 11.30 -18.11 -4.42
C ALA A 102 11.36 -19.64 -4.32
N ASN A 103 12.45 -20.19 -3.78
CA ASN A 103 12.61 -21.63 -3.60
C ASN A 103 11.63 -22.21 -2.57
N LYS A 104 11.36 -21.50 -1.47
CA LYS A 104 10.34 -21.90 -0.48
C LYS A 104 8.93 -21.92 -1.05
N LEU A 105 8.58 -20.90 -1.83
CA LEU A 105 7.26 -20.81 -2.49
C LEU A 105 7.07 -21.91 -3.54
N ARG A 106 8.13 -22.28 -4.28
CA ARG A 106 8.13 -23.43 -5.19
C ARG A 106 7.91 -24.76 -4.46
N ALA A 107 8.40 -24.88 -3.23
CA ALA A 107 8.17 -26.06 -2.39
C ALA A 107 6.75 -26.11 -1.79
N TYR A 108 5.88 -25.14 -2.11
CA TYR A 108 4.52 -24.98 -1.54
C TYR A 108 4.50 -24.87 -0.01
N GLN A 109 5.57 -24.33 0.59
CA GLN A 109 5.67 -24.14 2.03
C GLN A 109 5.37 -22.68 2.41
N ASN A 110 4.47 -22.49 3.39
CA ASN A 110 4.15 -21.24 4.08
C ASN A 110 3.51 -20.07 3.31
N GLY A 111 3.29 -20.16 1.99
CA GLY A 111 2.58 -19.11 1.22
C GLY A 111 3.23 -17.71 1.32
N GLY A 112 2.62 -16.69 0.73
CA GLY A 112 3.08 -15.30 0.89
C GLY A 112 2.56 -14.68 2.19
N GLU A 113 3.35 -13.84 2.83
CA GLU A 113 3.06 -13.24 4.16
C GLU A 113 1.79 -12.35 4.21
N PHE A 114 1.33 -11.84 3.07
CA PHE A 114 0.13 -10.99 2.96
C PHE A 114 -1.07 -11.66 2.27
N THR A 115 -0.92 -12.89 1.77
CA THR A 115 -1.98 -13.54 0.98
C THR A 115 -3.25 -13.77 1.79
N ASN A 116 -3.16 -13.73 3.13
CA ASN A 116 -4.24 -14.12 4.03
C ASN A 116 -4.94 -12.94 4.71
N LEU A 117 -4.51 -11.69 4.47
CA LEU A 117 -5.09 -10.52 5.14
C LEU A 117 -6.54 -10.26 4.70
N PHE A 118 -6.82 -10.46 3.40
CA PHE A 118 -8.16 -10.41 2.85
C PHE A 118 -8.41 -11.66 2.00
N PRO A 119 -9.51 -12.41 2.23
CA PRO A 119 -9.83 -13.61 1.45
C PRO A 119 -9.89 -13.35 -0.06
N THR A 120 -10.30 -12.14 -0.45
CA THR A 120 -10.34 -11.73 -1.87
C THR A 120 -8.95 -11.61 -2.50
N GLN A 121 -7.92 -11.25 -1.73
CA GLN A 121 -6.53 -11.30 -2.20
C GLN A 121 -6.03 -12.74 -2.33
N THR A 122 -6.37 -13.61 -1.37
CA THR A 122 -6.04 -15.03 -1.46
C THR A 122 -6.57 -15.66 -2.76
N VAL A 123 -7.77 -15.27 -3.18
CA VAL A 123 -8.36 -15.71 -4.45
C VAL A 123 -7.54 -15.25 -5.65
N LEU A 124 -7.12 -13.98 -5.71
CA LEU A 124 -6.29 -13.47 -6.82
C LEU A 124 -4.94 -14.20 -6.90
N HIS A 125 -4.26 -14.35 -5.76
CA HIS A 125 -3.02 -15.14 -5.66
C HIS A 125 -3.23 -16.58 -6.18
N THR A 126 -4.32 -17.23 -5.77
CA THR A 126 -4.65 -18.58 -6.22
C THR A 126 -4.90 -18.65 -7.73
N ILE A 127 -5.58 -17.65 -8.30
CA ILE A 127 -5.83 -17.57 -9.75
C ILE A 127 -4.50 -17.52 -10.51
N TRP A 128 -3.59 -16.65 -10.10
CA TRP A 128 -2.30 -16.48 -10.78
C TRP A 128 -1.36 -17.66 -10.60
N LEU A 129 -1.37 -18.31 -9.44
CA LEU A 129 -0.66 -19.58 -9.23
C LEU A 129 -1.18 -20.70 -10.14
N ARG A 130 -2.52 -20.80 -10.28
CA ARG A 130 -3.12 -21.76 -11.22
C ARG A 130 -2.79 -21.44 -12.67
N GLN A 131 -2.75 -20.16 -13.02
CA GLN A 131 -2.40 -19.71 -14.36
C GLN A 131 -0.94 -20.03 -14.70
N HIS A 132 -0.01 -19.83 -13.75
CA HIS A 132 1.39 -20.27 -13.88
C HIS A 132 1.47 -21.77 -14.19
N ASN A 133 0.82 -22.60 -13.36
CA ASN A 133 0.84 -24.05 -13.52
C ASN A 133 0.20 -24.52 -14.85
N ASN A 134 -0.84 -23.82 -15.31
CA ASN A 134 -1.46 -24.08 -16.61
C ASN A 134 -0.49 -23.78 -17.76
N ILE A 135 0.18 -22.62 -17.73
CA ILE A 135 1.17 -22.24 -18.76
C ILE A 135 2.36 -23.21 -18.75
N ALA A 136 2.89 -23.56 -17.59
CA ALA A 136 4.00 -24.50 -17.47
C ALA A 136 3.66 -25.88 -18.08
N LYS A 137 2.45 -26.39 -17.84
CA LYS A 137 1.96 -27.65 -18.45
C LYS A 137 1.89 -27.55 -19.98
N GLN A 138 1.37 -26.45 -20.51
CA GLN A 138 1.29 -26.24 -21.96
C GLN A 138 2.69 -26.11 -22.59
N LEU A 139 3.60 -25.38 -21.94
CA LEU A 139 4.98 -25.25 -22.40
C LEU A 139 5.72 -26.59 -22.43
N LYS A 140 5.52 -27.45 -21.43
CA LYS A 140 6.11 -28.80 -21.38
C LYS A 140 5.59 -29.72 -22.49
N ALA A 141 4.31 -29.63 -22.82
CA ALA A 141 3.72 -30.41 -23.90
C ALA A 141 4.33 -30.07 -25.28
N ILE A 142 4.71 -28.80 -25.48
CA ILE A 142 5.31 -28.32 -26.73
C ILE A 142 6.84 -28.51 -26.72
N ASN A 143 7.47 -28.34 -25.55
CA ASN A 143 8.92 -28.37 -25.37
C ASN A 143 9.33 -29.52 -24.44
N ILE A 144 9.30 -30.75 -24.98
CA ILE A 144 9.53 -31.98 -24.22
C ILE A 144 10.90 -31.97 -23.50
N GLY A 145 11.93 -31.39 -24.13
CA GLY A 145 13.30 -31.35 -23.61
C GLY A 145 13.58 -30.27 -22.55
N TRP A 146 12.63 -29.41 -22.22
CA TRP A 146 12.86 -28.38 -21.18
C TRP A 146 12.83 -28.99 -19.78
N ASP A 147 13.76 -28.54 -18.94
CA ASP A 147 13.81 -28.86 -17.52
C ASP A 147 12.84 -27.98 -16.71
N ASP A 148 12.66 -28.32 -15.43
CA ASP A 148 11.71 -27.63 -14.56
C ASP A 148 12.07 -26.16 -14.33
N GLU A 149 13.36 -25.82 -14.31
CA GLU A 149 13.80 -24.43 -14.14
C GLU A 149 13.43 -23.59 -15.36
N LYS A 150 13.70 -24.08 -16.57
CA LYS A 150 13.32 -23.37 -17.80
C LYS A 150 11.82 -23.20 -17.89
N LEU A 151 11.04 -24.24 -17.59
CA LEU A 151 9.57 -24.16 -17.59
C LEU A 151 9.05 -23.13 -16.59
N PHE A 152 9.58 -23.13 -15.37
CA PHE A 152 9.20 -22.17 -14.33
C PHE A 152 9.49 -20.73 -14.76
N GLN A 153 10.69 -20.45 -15.26
CA GLN A 153 11.07 -19.09 -15.66
C GLN A 153 10.26 -18.60 -16.86
N GLU A 154 10.02 -19.44 -17.87
CA GLU A 154 9.21 -19.02 -19.03
C GLU A 154 7.73 -18.84 -18.66
N ALA A 155 7.17 -19.71 -17.82
CA ALA A 155 5.80 -19.53 -17.30
C ALA A 155 5.69 -18.26 -16.45
N ARG A 156 6.67 -17.98 -15.59
CA ARG A 156 6.76 -16.73 -14.82
C ARG A 156 6.76 -15.50 -15.73
N ARG A 157 7.60 -15.49 -16.77
CA ARG A 157 7.71 -14.36 -17.72
C ARG A 157 6.37 -14.07 -18.40
N ILE A 158 5.64 -15.11 -18.82
CA ILE A 158 4.32 -14.95 -19.44
C ILE A 158 3.30 -14.39 -18.43
N VAL A 159 3.25 -14.93 -17.22
CA VAL A 159 2.34 -14.43 -16.17
C VAL A 159 2.62 -12.96 -15.84
N VAL A 160 3.89 -12.58 -15.70
CA VAL A 160 4.30 -11.19 -15.48
C VAL A 160 3.82 -10.30 -16.62
N ALA A 161 4.00 -10.74 -17.87
CA ALA A 161 3.53 -9.99 -19.03
C ALA A 161 1.99 -9.83 -19.03
N GLN A 162 1.24 -10.85 -18.60
CA GLN A 162 -0.22 -10.77 -18.45
C GLN A 162 -0.62 -9.74 -17.39
N ILE A 163 0.03 -9.75 -16.23
CA ILE A 163 -0.22 -8.79 -15.13
C ILE A 163 0.11 -7.36 -15.58
N GLN A 164 1.26 -7.16 -16.23
CA GLN A 164 1.64 -5.86 -16.78
C GLN A 164 0.62 -5.39 -17.83
N HIS A 165 0.20 -6.27 -18.74
CA HIS A 165 -0.78 -5.94 -19.77
C HIS A 165 -2.10 -5.45 -19.16
N ILE A 166 -2.66 -6.20 -18.20
CA ILE A 166 -3.91 -5.82 -17.50
C ILE A 166 -3.69 -4.50 -16.74
N THR A 167 -2.57 -4.35 -16.04
CA THR A 167 -2.30 -3.16 -15.23
C THR A 167 -2.22 -1.90 -16.08
N TYR A 168 -1.47 -1.91 -17.17
CA TYR A 168 -1.26 -0.73 -18.01
C TYR A 168 -2.41 -0.47 -18.99
N ASN A 169 -3.05 -1.50 -19.55
CA ASN A 169 -4.07 -1.33 -20.59
C ASN A 169 -5.50 -1.28 -20.06
N GLU A 170 -5.78 -1.86 -18.89
CA GLU A 170 -7.15 -1.96 -18.36
C GLU A 170 -7.29 -1.19 -17.05
N PHE A 171 -6.42 -1.41 -16.08
CA PHE A 171 -6.55 -0.81 -14.75
C PHE A 171 -6.15 0.68 -14.70
N LEU A 172 -4.93 1.02 -15.14
CA LEU A 172 -4.41 2.39 -15.07
C LEU A 172 -5.30 3.43 -15.78
N PRO A 173 -5.89 3.12 -16.97
CA PRO A 173 -6.81 4.03 -17.66
C PRO A 173 -8.08 4.33 -16.88
N ILE A 174 -8.58 3.36 -16.12
CA ILE A 174 -9.76 3.51 -15.26
C ILE A 174 -9.43 4.36 -14.04
N ILE A 175 -8.21 4.25 -13.49
CA ILE A 175 -7.81 5.00 -12.28
C ILE A 175 -7.45 6.45 -12.57
N ILE A 176 -6.58 6.70 -13.55
CA ILE A 176 -5.99 8.03 -13.78
C ILE A 176 -6.82 8.84 -14.80
N GLY A 177 -7.59 8.16 -15.64
CA GLY A 177 -8.33 8.77 -16.75
C GLY A 177 -7.43 9.01 -17.97
N LYS A 178 -8.00 8.79 -19.17
CA LYS A 178 -7.26 8.82 -20.45
C LYS A 178 -6.60 10.17 -20.75
N ASN A 179 -7.19 11.29 -20.31
CA ASN A 179 -6.63 12.63 -20.53
C ASN A 179 -5.28 12.83 -19.83
N ARG A 180 -5.16 12.35 -18.59
CA ARG A 180 -3.90 12.40 -17.84
C ARG A 180 -2.88 11.38 -18.38
N LEU A 181 -3.31 10.24 -18.90
CA LEU A 181 -2.39 9.28 -19.53
C LEU A 181 -1.74 9.82 -20.81
N ARG A 182 -2.48 10.60 -21.61
CA ARG A 182 -1.90 11.33 -22.75
C ARG A 182 -0.88 12.39 -22.31
N GLN A 183 -1.14 13.08 -21.20
CA GLN A 183 -0.23 14.07 -20.62
C GLN A 183 1.10 13.45 -20.15
N TYR A 184 1.08 12.20 -19.69
CA TYR A 184 2.27 11.43 -19.30
C TYR A 184 2.82 10.52 -20.41
N GLU A 185 2.42 10.73 -21.67
CA GLU A 185 2.88 9.97 -22.85
C GLU A 185 2.65 8.44 -22.81
N ILE A 186 1.73 7.96 -21.98
CA ILE A 186 1.37 6.55 -21.91
C ILE A 186 0.38 6.25 -23.05
N LYS A 187 0.90 5.67 -24.15
CA LYS A 187 0.12 5.35 -25.36
C LYS A 187 -0.78 4.12 -25.13
N LEU A 188 -2.09 4.33 -25.00
CA LEU A 188 -3.11 3.28 -25.01
C LEU A 188 -3.68 3.06 -26.41
N ARG A 189 -4.11 1.82 -26.72
CA ARG A 189 -4.98 1.55 -27.87
C ARG A 189 -6.33 2.25 -27.67
N SER A 190 -6.78 2.96 -28.69
CA SER A 190 -8.03 3.71 -28.68
C SER A 190 -9.23 2.78 -28.66
N ASN A 191 -10.13 2.93 -27.68
CA ASN A 191 -11.60 2.92 -27.84
C ASN A 191 -12.30 3.34 -26.53
N ASP A 192 -13.40 4.06 -26.72
CA ASP A 192 -14.45 4.57 -25.81
C ASP A 192 -14.14 5.50 -24.63
N TYR A 193 -15.06 6.46 -24.49
CA TYR A 193 -15.03 7.63 -23.62
C TYR A 193 -15.76 7.31 -22.31
N ASP A 194 -15.27 7.83 -21.19
CA ASP A 194 -16.08 8.07 -19.99
C ASP A 194 -15.55 9.34 -19.32
N SER A 195 -16.45 10.30 -19.11
CA SER A 195 -16.17 11.62 -18.54
C SER A 195 -17.06 11.81 -17.34
N ASP A 196 -16.72 11.17 -16.22
CA ASP A 196 -17.23 11.59 -14.92
C ASP A 196 -16.32 11.12 -13.78
N TYR A 197 -15.17 11.78 -13.61
CA TYR A 197 -14.40 11.63 -12.38
C TYR A 197 -14.95 12.60 -11.33
N ASN A 198 -15.72 12.04 -10.40
CA ASN A 198 -16.11 12.71 -9.17
C ASN A 198 -14.87 13.30 -8.47
N LEU A 199 -15.01 14.53 -7.95
CA LEU A 199 -14.08 15.14 -7.02
C LEU A 199 -13.72 14.16 -5.88
N PRO A 200 -12.49 14.15 -5.35
CA PRO A 200 -12.04 13.14 -4.41
C PRO A 200 -12.89 13.15 -3.13
N GLY A 201 -13.62 12.05 -2.89
CA GLY A 201 -14.37 11.82 -1.68
C GLY A 201 -13.52 11.05 -0.68
N LEU A 202 -13.02 11.74 0.34
CA LEU A 202 -12.35 11.10 1.48
C LEU A 202 -13.39 10.38 2.35
N HIS A 203 -13.86 9.22 1.90
CA HIS A 203 -14.79 8.40 2.65
C HIS A 203 -14.24 7.00 2.84
N MET A 204 -13.83 6.71 4.07
CA MET A 204 -13.55 5.37 4.54
C MET A 204 -14.78 4.86 5.29
N ASN A 205 -15.21 3.63 5.02
CA ASN A 205 -16.34 3.04 5.73
C ASN A 205 -15.99 2.79 7.21
N LYS A 206 -17.00 2.59 8.05
CA LYS A 206 -16.81 2.35 9.49
C LYS A 206 -15.93 1.13 9.77
N TYR A 207 -16.00 0.10 8.93
CA TYR A 207 -15.20 -1.10 9.10
C TYR A 207 -13.70 -0.78 9.07
N PHE A 208 -13.21 -0.13 8.01
CA PHE A 208 -11.80 0.24 7.91
C PHE A 208 -11.42 1.35 8.88
N LYS A 209 -12.34 2.26 9.18
CA LYS A 209 -12.07 3.37 10.10
C LYS A 209 -11.99 2.93 11.57
N ASN A 210 -12.75 1.94 12.01
CA ASN A 210 -12.88 1.67 13.45
C ASN A 210 -12.74 0.20 13.86
N GLU A 211 -12.89 -0.72 12.91
CA GLU A 211 -13.07 -2.15 13.18
C GLU A 211 -12.00 -3.00 12.45
N PHE A 212 -10.99 -2.36 11.85
CA PHE A 212 -9.99 -3.06 11.05
C PHE A 212 -9.14 -3.98 11.94
N LEU A 213 -8.97 -5.24 11.52
CA LEU A 213 -8.26 -6.29 12.29
C LEU A 213 -8.71 -6.42 13.74
N ARG A 214 -10.00 -6.18 14.01
CA ARG A 214 -10.60 -6.46 15.32
C ARG A 214 -10.54 -7.95 15.62
N GLY A 215 -9.56 -8.35 16.44
CA GLY A 215 -9.46 -9.69 17.02
C GLY A 215 -10.32 -9.85 18.28
N GLU A 216 -9.83 -10.60 19.28
CA GLU A 216 -10.51 -10.80 20.57
C GLU A 216 -10.51 -9.55 21.50
N GLY A 217 -9.88 -8.46 21.07
CA GLY A 217 -9.85 -7.19 21.81
C GLY A 217 -11.15 -6.38 21.71
N ASN A 218 -11.33 -5.43 22.63
CA ASN A 218 -12.55 -4.61 22.73
C ASN A 218 -12.74 -3.57 21.60
N TYR A 219 -11.71 -3.32 20.77
CA TYR A 219 -11.75 -2.34 19.67
C TYR A 219 -10.87 -2.77 18.49
N GLY A 220 -11.17 -2.28 17.28
CA GLY A 220 -10.35 -2.49 16.08
C GLY A 220 -9.39 -1.32 15.82
N LEU A 221 -8.47 -1.50 14.89
CA LEU A 221 -7.54 -0.44 14.47
C LEU A 221 -8.25 0.59 13.57
N ASP A 222 -7.83 1.84 13.66
CA ASP A 222 -8.25 2.90 12.75
C ASP A 222 -7.30 2.99 11.56
N LEU A 223 -7.68 2.41 10.42
CA LEU A 223 -6.84 2.40 9.23
C LEU A 223 -6.57 3.81 8.70
N ALA A 224 -7.52 4.75 8.83
CA ALA A 224 -7.31 6.12 8.40
C ALA A 224 -6.27 6.83 9.29
N ALA A 225 -6.38 6.68 10.61
CA ALA A 225 -5.40 7.20 11.55
C ALA A 225 -4.02 6.56 11.32
N MET A 226 -3.96 5.26 11.07
CA MET A 226 -2.70 4.56 10.74
C MET A 226 -2.06 5.06 9.45
N ILE A 227 -2.83 5.30 8.38
CA ILE A 227 -2.30 5.84 7.12
C ILE A 227 -1.75 7.25 7.32
N ILE A 228 -2.46 8.10 8.07
CA ILE A 228 -1.98 9.45 8.41
C ILE A 228 -0.69 9.37 9.23
N GLN A 229 -0.65 8.47 10.23
CA GLN A 229 0.54 8.29 11.07
C GLN A 229 1.72 7.73 10.27
N MET A 230 1.48 6.84 9.31
CA MET A 230 2.49 6.36 8.37
C MET A 230 3.03 7.46 7.47
N GLY A 231 2.15 8.34 6.95
CA GLY A 231 2.58 9.52 6.22
C GLY A 231 3.53 10.42 7.04
N ARG A 232 3.25 10.59 8.34
CA ARG A 232 4.13 11.33 9.27
C ARG A 232 5.45 10.60 9.50
N ASP A 233 5.39 9.28 9.74
CA ASP A 233 6.59 8.45 9.94
C ASP A 233 7.55 8.52 8.74
N HIS A 234 6.99 8.49 7.53
CA HIS A 234 7.71 8.56 6.27
C HIS A 234 8.13 9.98 5.87
N GLY A 235 7.78 11.01 6.66
CA GLY A 235 8.09 12.40 6.33
C GLY A 235 7.44 12.87 5.02
N ILE A 236 6.27 12.31 4.65
CA ILE A 236 5.55 12.67 3.44
C ILE A 236 5.13 14.15 3.53
N PRO A 237 5.49 14.99 2.54
CA PRO A 237 5.14 16.41 2.56
C PRO A 237 3.63 16.66 2.66
N GLY A 238 3.26 17.82 3.21
CA GLY A 238 1.87 18.24 3.28
C GLY A 238 1.21 18.41 1.90
N TYR A 239 -0.12 18.41 1.88
CA TYR A 239 -0.93 18.47 0.65
C TYR A 239 -0.55 19.65 -0.28
N THR A 240 -0.26 20.81 0.29
CA THR A 240 0.10 22.03 -0.46
C THR A 240 1.44 21.92 -1.17
N ALA A 241 2.39 21.18 -0.61
CA ALA A 241 3.68 20.91 -1.24
C ALA A 241 3.51 20.01 -2.46
N PHE A 242 2.72 18.93 -2.34
CA PHE A 242 2.39 18.04 -3.46
C PHE A 242 1.65 18.76 -4.59
N ARG A 243 0.67 19.62 -4.27
CA ARG A 243 -0.01 20.42 -5.30
C ARG A 243 0.98 21.25 -6.10
N SER A 244 1.87 21.96 -5.42
CA SER A 244 2.89 22.78 -6.05
C SER A 244 3.85 21.95 -6.91
N ALA A 245 4.30 20.80 -6.41
CA ALA A 245 5.17 19.88 -7.16
C ALA A 245 4.49 19.33 -8.42
N CYS A 246 3.17 19.15 -8.38
CA CYS A 246 2.34 18.75 -9.53
C CYS A 246 1.95 19.92 -10.45
N GLY A 247 2.47 21.13 -10.24
CA GLY A 247 2.14 22.32 -11.05
C GLY A 247 0.73 22.86 -10.82
N LEU A 248 0.06 22.49 -9.73
CA LEU A 248 -1.28 22.94 -9.37
C LEU A 248 -1.23 24.16 -8.44
N GLN A 249 -2.25 25.02 -8.50
CA GLN A 249 -2.36 26.18 -7.63
C GLN A 249 -2.36 25.78 -6.15
N ARG A 250 -1.49 26.43 -5.37
CA ARG A 250 -1.38 26.23 -3.92
C ARG A 250 -2.48 27.02 -3.21
N PRO A 251 -3.35 26.39 -2.41
CA PRO A 251 -4.30 27.12 -1.58
C PRO A 251 -3.55 27.86 -0.47
N THR A 252 -3.84 29.15 -0.34
CA THR A 252 -3.27 30.06 0.65
C THR A 252 -4.21 30.26 1.84
N ASN A 253 -5.51 30.17 1.61
CA ASN A 253 -6.56 30.39 2.62
C ASN A 253 -7.64 29.30 2.53
N PHE A 254 -8.44 29.15 3.60
CA PHE A 254 -9.44 28.07 3.69
C PHE A 254 -10.46 28.09 2.54
N THR A 255 -10.82 29.28 2.05
CA THR A 255 -11.76 29.44 0.95
C THR A 255 -11.24 28.91 -0.39
N ASP A 256 -9.92 28.91 -0.60
CA ASP A 256 -9.30 28.32 -1.80
C ASP A 256 -9.56 26.81 -1.91
N LEU A 257 -10.00 26.13 -0.83
CA LEU A 257 -10.40 24.72 -0.89
C LEU A 257 -11.80 24.48 -1.46
N ALA A 258 -12.65 25.50 -1.53
CA ALA A 258 -14.02 25.35 -2.00
C ALA A 258 -14.07 24.82 -3.45
N ASP A 259 -13.10 25.23 -4.26
CA ASP A 259 -12.97 24.82 -5.66
C ASP A 259 -12.18 23.51 -5.84
N ILE A 260 -11.64 22.96 -4.75
CA ILE A 260 -10.75 21.79 -4.75
C ILE A 260 -11.45 20.55 -4.18
N VAL A 261 -12.34 20.73 -3.20
CA VAL A 261 -13.02 19.65 -2.48
C VAL A 261 -14.49 19.60 -2.87
N ILE A 262 -15.09 18.40 -2.87
CA ILE A 262 -16.53 18.24 -3.16
C ILE A 262 -17.37 19.16 -2.26
N PRO A 263 -18.35 19.93 -2.80
CA PRO A 263 -19.13 20.89 -2.01
C PRO A 263 -19.82 20.29 -0.78
N SER A 264 -20.30 19.04 -0.88
CA SER A 264 -20.96 18.31 0.22
C SER A 264 -20.04 18.01 1.41
N LYS A 265 -18.71 18.09 1.21
CA LYS A 265 -17.70 17.86 2.25
C LYS A 265 -17.02 19.13 2.70
N TYR A 266 -17.03 20.18 1.88
CA TYR A 266 -16.47 21.49 2.25
C TYR A 266 -17.06 22.03 3.56
N SER A 267 -18.38 21.92 3.74
CA SER A 267 -19.07 22.35 4.97
C SER A 267 -18.70 21.53 6.22
N SER A 268 -18.23 20.29 6.04
CA SER A 268 -17.80 19.40 7.12
C SER A 268 -16.31 19.55 7.48
N LEU A 269 -15.53 20.26 6.65
CA LEU A 269 -14.14 20.59 6.97
C LEU A 269 -14.12 21.66 8.06
N ASN A 270 -13.48 21.35 9.18
CA ASN A 270 -13.20 22.36 10.19
C ASN A 270 -11.85 23.03 9.91
N ARG A 271 -11.69 24.29 10.35
CA ARG A 271 -10.43 25.04 10.18
C ARG A 271 -9.22 24.35 10.83
N LYS A 272 -9.41 23.53 11.87
CA LYS A 272 -8.30 22.78 12.50
C LYS A 272 -7.72 21.74 11.54
N SER A 273 -8.57 20.94 10.89
CA SER A 273 -8.18 19.96 9.85
C SER A 273 -7.50 20.63 8.66
N TYR A 274 -7.90 21.85 8.32
CA TYR A 274 -7.25 22.66 7.29
C TYR A 274 -5.84 23.13 7.68
N CYS A 275 -5.66 23.66 8.88
CA CYS A 275 -4.35 24.08 9.37
C CYS A 275 -3.36 22.89 9.39
N TYR A 276 -3.82 21.69 9.79
CA TYR A 276 -3.03 20.47 9.72
C TYR A 276 -2.63 20.08 8.28
N ALA A 277 -3.49 20.31 7.29
CA ALA A 277 -3.19 20.01 5.88
C ALA A 277 -2.20 21.00 5.24
N GLN A 278 -2.10 22.23 5.77
CA GLN A 278 -1.21 23.24 5.23
C GLN A 278 0.20 23.24 5.83
N GLN A 279 0.43 22.69 7.05
CA GLN A 279 1.67 22.87 7.82
C GLN A 279 2.23 24.31 7.65
N LEU A 280 1.34 25.30 7.81
CA LEU A 280 1.77 26.67 8.08
C LEU A 280 2.11 26.69 9.57
N ASN A 281 3.38 26.90 9.88
CA ASN A 281 3.81 27.34 11.21
C ASN A 281 3.07 28.62 11.60
#